data_AF-A0A355BJU9-F1
#
_entry.id   AF-A0A355BJU9-F1
#
_cell.length_a   1.000
_cell.length_b   1.000
_cell.length_c   1.000
_cell.angle_alpha   90.00
_cell.angle_beta   90.00
_cell.angle_gamma   90.00
#
_symmetry.space_group_name_H-M   'P 1'
#
loop_
_entity.id
_entity.type
_entity.pdbx_description
1 polymer ?
#
loop_
_entity_poly.entity_id
_entity_poly.type
_entity_poly.pdbx_seq_one_letter_code
_entity_poly.pdbx_strand_id
1 'polypeptide(L)'
;MTKEVLYLYFGRQCPGYYMGLQARKAAGLLGYAYRELDISERPDLAQQYNLFCPGTISIDDFQLHYPGRPEEIVESYRTRSTLPGKQAYAALPYDEVDVTRPLIPATAGLAFRICMPNLTDSPFISKQEWLARYPQAREFAGLIGFKEGEPVGFVEVLPEAAIPYPLADKRSDRAFITCVYSPNEWGLERDYRPSLLRSLGTELRNRGYSGLSVISGVETPYPNGPEPVFLASGFERVQPMGKALLRHKYEETWLMRLDLRY
;
A
#
# COMPACT_ATOMS: atom_id res chain seq x y z
N MET A 1 -33.55 -7.26 0.94
CA MET A 1 -32.41 -6.56 0.32
C MET A 1 -31.36 -7.61 -0.03
N THR A 2 -30.92 -7.66 -1.27
CA THR A 2 -29.81 -8.55 -1.67
C THR A 2 -28.52 -7.98 -1.09
N LYS A 3 -27.76 -8.79 -0.34
CA LYS A 3 -26.46 -8.37 0.20
C LYS A 3 -25.45 -8.22 -0.93
N GLU A 4 -24.46 -7.36 -0.74
CA GLU A 4 -23.46 -7.00 -1.74
C GLU A 4 -22.04 -7.20 -1.16
N VAL A 5 -21.12 -7.66 -2.01
CA VAL A 5 -19.67 -7.57 -1.80
C VAL A 5 -19.15 -6.43 -2.69
N LEU A 6 -18.67 -5.37 -2.06
CA LEU A 6 -18.15 -4.17 -2.72
C LEU A 6 -16.62 -4.18 -2.69
N TYR A 7 -15.98 -4.08 -3.85
CA TYR A 7 -14.54 -3.86 -3.98
C TYR A 7 -14.23 -2.40 -4.31
N LEU A 8 -13.60 -1.69 -3.38
CA LEU A 8 -13.15 -0.31 -3.53
C LEU A 8 -11.65 -0.30 -3.83
N TYR A 9 -11.21 0.41 -4.87
CA TYR A 9 -9.82 0.34 -5.31
C TYR A 9 -9.27 1.65 -5.83
N PHE A 10 -7.99 1.93 -5.58
CA PHE A 10 -7.32 3.12 -6.07
C PHE A 10 -6.69 2.86 -7.44
N GLY A 11 -7.49 3.03 -8.50
CA GLY A 11 -7.07 2.80 -9.87
C GLY A 11 -6.43 1.42 -10.07
N ARG A 12 -5.21 1.39 -10.60
CA ARG A 12 -4.41 0.16 -10.70
C ARG A 12 -3.07 0.31 -9.99
N GLN A 13 -3.09 1.02 -8.85
CA GLN A 13 -1.91 1.25 -8.02
C GLN A 13 -1.30 -0.08 -7.55
N CYS A 14 -2.11 -0.98 -7.04
CA CYS A 14 -1.69 -2.32 -6.68
C CYS A 14 -2.09 -3.29 -7.81
N PRO A 15 -1.44 -4.47 -7.96
CA PRO A 15 -2.01 -5.60 -8.71
C PRO A 15 -3.38 -6.09 -8.17
N GLY A 16 -4.16 -5.23 -7.50
CA GLY A 16 -5.47 -5.47 -6.92
C GLY A 16 -6.54 -5.90 -7.92
N TYR A 17 -6.24 -5.98 -9.23
CA TYR A 17 -7.03 -6.82 -10.13
C TYR A 17 -7.21 -8.23 -9.55
N TYR A 18 -6.18 -8.80 -8.92
CA TYR A 18 -6.30 -10.08 -8.22
C TYR A 18 -7.28 -10.00 -7.04
N MET A 19 -7.25 -8.92 -6.26
CA MET A 19 -8.14 -8.73 -5.10
C MET A 19 -9.61 -8.58 -5.52
N GLY A 20 -9.90 -7.79 -6.56
CA GLY A 20 -11.24 -7.69 -7.14
C GLY A 20 -11.75 -9.02 -7.69
N LEU A 21 -10.88 -9.81 -8.34
CA LEU A 21 -11.23 -11.16 -8.77
C LEU A 21 -11.54 -12.10 -7.60
N GLN A 22 -10.76 -12.05 -6.51
CA GLN A 22 -11.05 -12.87 -5.32
C GLN A 22 -12.34 -12.42 -4.63
N ALA A 23 -12.60 -11.11 -4.55
CA ALA A 23 -13.83 -10.54 -4.02
C ALA A 23 -15.06 -10.99 -4.82
N ARG A 24 -14.96 -11.00 -6.15
CA ARG A 24 -16.03 -11.49 -7.04
C ARG A 24 -16.34 -12.97 -6.82
N LYS A 25 -15.30 -13.80 -6.66
CA LYS A 25 -15.47 -15.23 -6.34
C LYS A 25 -16.09 -15.42 -4.95
N ALA A 26 -15.66 -14.64 -3.96
CA ALA A 26 -16.22 -14.67 -2.61
C ALA A 26 -17.71 -14.28 -2.60
N ALA A 27 -18.11 -13.29 -3.41
CA ALA A 27 -19.51 -12.92 -3.60
C ALA A 27 -20.35 -14.10 -4.11
N GLY A 28 -19.83 -14.86 -5.09
CA GLY A 28 -20.45 -16.09 -5.59
C GLY A 28 -20.62 -17.16 -4.51
N LEU A 29 -19.59 -17.38 -3.68
CA LEU A 29 -19.65 -18.32 -2.54
C LEU A 29 -20.67 -17.90 -1.46
N LEU A 30 -20.94 -16.60 -1.31
CA LEU A 30 -21.91 -16.05 -0.36
C LEU A 30 -23.33 -15.97 -0.94
N GLY A 31 -23.49 -16.10 -2.26
CA GLY A 31 -24.75 -15.81 -2.95
C GLY A 31 -25.11 -14.32 -2.96
N TYR A 32 -24.12 -13.44 -2.92
CA TYR A 32 -24.29 -11.97 -2.86
C TYR A 32 -24.07 -11.33 -4.23
N ALA A 33 -24.59 -10.11 -4.41
CA ALA A 33 -24.23 -9.28 -5.54
C ALA A 33 -22.76 -8.84 -5.46
N TYR A 34 -22.12 -8.55 -6.60
CA TYR A 34 -20.76 -8.02 -6.64
C TYR A 34 -20.74 -6.67 -7.34
N ARG A 35 -19.98 -5.73 -6.77
CA ARG A 35 -19.73 -4.42 -7.37
C ARG A 35 -18.28 -4.00 -7.13
N GLU A 36 -17.74 -3.23 -8.05
CA GLU A 36 -16.42 -2.61 -7.91
C GLU A 36 -16.49 -1.11 -8.20
N LEU A 37 -15.72 -0.31 -7.45
CA LEU A 37 -15.69 1.14 -7.56
C LEU A 37 -14.23 1.65 -7.49
N ASP A 38 -13.83 2.40 -8.52
CA ASP A 38 -12.55 3.12 -8.52
C ASP A 38 -12.68 4.39 -7.66
N ILE A 39 -11.79 4.54 -6.69
CA ILE A 39 -11.77 5.69 -5.77
C ILE A 39 -10.85 6.83 -6.23
N SER A 40 -10.14 6.69 -7.35
CA SER A 40 -9.12 7.66 -7.80
C SER A 40 -9.63 9.10 -7.83
N GLU A 41 -10.85 9.32 -8.30
CA GLU A 41 -11.50 10.63 -8.40
C GLU A 41 -12.69 10.76 -7.42
N ARG A 42 -12.72 9.93 -6.37
CA ARG A 42 -13.87 9.79 -5.45
C ARG A 42 -13.43 9.88 -3.98
N PRO A 43 -12.90 11.03 -3.54
CA PRO A 43 -12.54 11.23 -2.15
C PRO A 43 -13.75 11.13 -1.20
N ASP A 44 -14.96 11.38 -1.70
CA ASP A 44 -16.22 11.16 -0.99
C ASP A 44 -16.39 9.70 -0.58
N LEU A 45 -16.11 8.76 -1.48
CA LEU A 45 -16.16 7.33 -1.20
C LEU A 45 -15.03 6.90 -0.27
N ALA A 46 -13.81 7.42 -0.47
CA ALA A 46 -12.70 7.14 0.42
C ALA A 46 -12.99 7.60 1.86
N GLN A 47 -13.64 8.75 2.03
CA GLN A 47 -14.09 9.25 3.33
C GLN A 47 -15.22 8.38 3.91
N GLN A 48 -16.26 8.07 3.11
CA GLN A 48 -17.42 7.29 3.56
C GLN A 48 -17.01 5.91 4.09
N TYR A 49 -16.07 5.26 3.40
CA TYR A 49 -15.62 3.91 3.75
C TYR A 49 -14.32 3.89 4.57
N ASN A 50 -13.83 5.04 5.01
CA ASN A 50 -12.57 5.20 5.75
C ASN A 50 -11.38 4.46 5.10
N LEU A 51 -11.17 4.68 3.80
CA LEU A 51 -10.15 3.97 3.03
C LEU A 51 -8.78 4.65 3.14
N PHE A 52 -7.76 3.84 3.41
CA PHE A 52 -6.36 4.29 3.53
C PHE A 52 -5.37 3.34 2.83
N CYS A 53 -5.90 2.47 1.97
CA CYS A 53 -5.14 1.47 1.24
C CYS A 53 -5.67 1.35 -0.19
N PRO A 54 -4.87 0.79 -1.11
CA PRO A 54 -5.20 0.80 -2.53
C PRO A 54 -6.30 -0.19 -2.93
N GLY A 55 -6.75 -1.06 -2.02
CA GLY A 55 -7.81 -2.03 -2.27
C GLY A 55 -8.48 -2.46 -0.97
N THR A 56 -9.81 -2.38 -0.92
CA THR A 56 -10.63 -2.79 0.24
C THR A 56 -11.84 -3.57 -0.24
N ILE A 57 -12.16 -4.66 0.45
CA ILE A 57 -13.40 -5.42 0.25
C ILE A 57 -14.34 -5.08 1.42
N SER A 58 -15.55 -4.62 1.10
CA SER A 58 -16.59 -4.28 2.07
C SER A 58 -17.78 -5.22 1.90
N ILE A 59 -18.28 -5.78 2.99
CA ILE A 59 -19.46 -6.65 3.04
C ILE A 59 -20.27 -6.23 4.27
N ASP A 60 -21.43 -5.60 4.07
CA ASP A 60 -22.17 -4.90 5.14
C ASP A 60 -21.25 -3.91 5.89
N ASP A 61 -21.07 -4.08 7.20
CA ASP A 61 -20.20 -3.31 8.09
C ASP A 61 -18.77 -3.90 8.23
N PHE A 62 -18.48 -4.99 7.53
CA PHE A 62 -17.19 -5.68 7.58
C PHE A 62 -16.27 -5.25 6.45
N GLN A 63 -15.02 -4.90 6.78
CA GLN A 63 -14.01 -4.46 5.81
C GLN A 63 -12.73 -5.29 5.90
N LEU A 64 -12.15 -5.63 4.75
CA LEU A 64 -10.88 -6.34 4.60
C LEU A 64 -9.92 -5.48 3.76
N HIS A 65 -8.72 -5.22 4.28
CA HIS A 65 -7.71 -4.38 3.62
C HIS A 65 -6.48 -5.17 3.15
N TYR A 66 -6.64 -6.46 2.86
CA TYR A 66 -5.57 -7.33 2.39
C TYR A 66 -6.05 -8.29 1.29
N PRO A 67 -5.15 -8.78 0.43
CA PRO A 67 -5.48 -9.82 -0.54
C PRO A 67 -5.65 -11.18 0.15
N GLY A 68 -6.84 -11.76 0.08
CA GLY A 68 -7.14 -13.13 0.56
C GLY A 68 -7.71 -13.99 -0.55
N ARG A 69 -7.58 -15.32 -0.43
CA ARG A 69 -8.31 -16.26 -1.31
C ARG A 69 -9.83 -16.14 -1.05
N PRO A 70 -10.69 -16.55 -2.00
CA PRO A 70 -12.15 -16.37 -1.86
C PRO A 70 -12.70 -17.01 -0.60
N GLU A 71 -12.24 -18.22 -0.26
CA GLU A 71 -12.66 -18.95 0.92
C GLU A 71 -12.19 -18.25 2.21
N GLU A 72 -11.00 -17.64 2.20
CA GLU A 72 -10.49 -16.87 3.33
C GLU A 72 -11.31 -15.60 3.56
N ILE A 73 -11.71 -14.91 2.49
CA ILE A 73 -12.58 -13.73 2.57
C ILE A 73 -13.93 -14.11 3.19
N VAL A 74 -14.54 -15.20 2.72
CA VAL A 74 -15.83 -15.70 3.22
C VAL A 74 -15.74 -16.07 4.69
N GLU A 75 -14.71 -16.81 5.08
CA GLU A 75 -14.54 -17.24 6.46
C GLU A 75 -14.24 -16.04 7.38
N SER A 76 -13.44 -15.09 6.91
CA SER A 76 -13.13 -13.89 7.70
C SER A 76 -14.38 -13.05 7.95
N TYR A 77 -15.25 -12.93 6.95
CA TYR A 77 -16.55 -12.27 7.08
C TYR A 77 -17.49 -13.00 8.06
N ARG A 78 -17.57 -14.33 7.98
CA ARG A 78 -18.43 -15.15 8.86
C ARG A 78 -17.99 -15.11 10.32
N THR A 79 -16.69 -15.20 10.55
CA THR A 79 -16.09 -15.21 11.90
C THR A 79 -15.82 -13.81 12.45
N ARG A 80 -15.93 -12.78 11.60
CA ARG A 80 -15.51 -11.41 11.90
C ARG A 80 -14.06 -11.33 12.38
N SER A 81 -13.19 -12.21 11.89
CA SER A 81 -11.79 -12.34 12.29
C SER A 81 -10.91 -12.69 11.09
N THR A 82 -9.59 -12.57 11.22
CA THR A 82 -8.64 -13.20 10.31
C THR A 82 -8.52 -14.69 10.58
N LEU A 83 -8.06 -15.44 9.57
CA LEU A 83 -7.77 -16.86 9.71
C LEU A 83 -6.52 -17.11 10.60
N PRO A 84 -6.57 -18.12 11.49
CA PRO A 84 -5.41 -18.55 12.28
C PRO A 84 -4.23 -18.98 11.40
N GLY A 85 -3.00 -18.76 11.89
CA GLY A 85 -1.79 -19.40 11.34
C GLY A 85 -0.96 -18.57 10.35
N LYS A 86 -1.36 -17.33 10.02
CA LYS A 86 -0.47 -16.41 9.28
C LYS A 86 0.44 -15.68 10.28
N GLN A 87 1.75 -15.96 10.25
CA GLN A 87 2.74 -15.35 11.15
C GLN A 87 2.75 -13.83 11.01
N ALA A 88 2.80 -13.13 12.15
CA ALA A 88 3.00 -11.68 12.19
C ALA A 88 4.34 -11.30 11.53
N TYR A 89 4.46 -10.03 11.14
CA TYR A 89 5.73 -9.49 10.65
C TYR A 89 6.84 -9.76 11.67
N ALA A 90 7.87 -10.49 11.23
CA ALA A 90 9.11 -10.63 11.98
C ALA A 90 10.08 -9.54 11.52
N ALA A 91 10.54 -8.70 12.44
CA ALA A 91 11.55 -7.70 12.13
C ALA A 91 12.86 -8.40 11.74
N LEU A 92 13.36 -8.10 10.56
CA LEU A 92 14.69 -8.52 10.10
C LEU A 92 15.71 -7.44 10.46
N PRO A 93 17.00 -7.81 10.63
CA PRO A 93 18.07 -6.82 10.72
C PRO A 93 18.09 -5.91 9.50
N TYR A 94 18.33 -4.62 9.71
CA TYR A 94 18.43 -3.66 8.62
C TYR A 94 19.75 -3.80 7.84
N ASP A 95 19.71 -3.44 6.56
CA ASP A 95 20.89 -3.33 5.69
C ASP A 95 20.69 -2.17 4.69
N GLU A 96 21.77 -1.79 4.02
CA GLU A 96 21.81 -0.70 3.05
C GLU A 96 21.66 -1.21 1.63
N VAL A 97 20.93 -0.43 0.82
CA VAL A 97 20.97 -0.59 -0.64
C VAL A 97 22.25 0.04 -1.18
N ASP A 98 22.82 -0.56 -2.23
CA ASP A 98 24.05 -0.04 -2.86
C ASP A 98 23.73 1.17 -3.74
N VAL A 99 22.59 1.13 -4.42
CA VAL A 99 22.14 2.18 -5.33
C VAL A 99 20.62 2.23 -5.40
N THR A 100 20.08 3.43 -5.60
CA THR A 100 18.66 3.65 -5.88
C THR A 100 18.45 4.12 -7.32
N ARG A 101 17.36 3.69 -7.94
CA ARG A 101 16.90 4.23 -9.23
C ARG A 101 15.49 4.81 -9.09
N PRO A 102 15.13 5.85 -9.86
CA PRO A 102 13.78 6.40 -9.84
C PRO A 102 12.73 5.35 -10.21
N LEU A 103 11.65 5.31 -9.43
CA LEU A 103 10.40 4.67 -9.80
C LEU A 103 9.62 5.64 -10.68
N ILE A 104 9.44 5.29 -11.95
CA ILE A 104 8.69 6.03 -12.97
C ILE A 104 7.95 5.01 -13.84
N PRO A 105 7.00 5.41 -14.73
CA PRO A 105 6.31 4.47 -15.60
C PRO A 105 7.26 3.53 -16.35
N ALA A 106 8.40 4.03 -16.84
CA ALA A 106 9.37 3.20 -17.56
C ALA A 106 10.06 2.12 -16.70
N THR A 107 10.21 2.34 -15.38
CA THR A 107 10.89 1.44 -14.45
C THR A 107 9.94 0.67 -13.53
N ALA A 108 8.64 0.98 -13.57
CA ALA A 108 7.63 0.39 -12.69
C ALA A 108 7.56 -1.14 -12.76
N GLY A 109 7.90 -1.72 -13.90
CA GLY A 109 7.99 -3.18 -14.06
C GLY A 109 8.99 -3.83 -13.09
N LEU A 110 10.08 -3.15 -12.75
CA LEU A 110 11.07 -3.65 -11.79
C LEU A 110 10.49 -3.70 -10.37
N ALA A 111 9.86 -2.61 -9.90
CA ALA A 111 9.20 -2.58 -8.59
C ALA A 111 8.12 -3.67 -8.45
N PHE A 112 7.37 -3.90 -9.51
CA PHE A 112 6.28 -4.85 -9.52
C PHE A 112 6.75 -6.32 -9.51
N ARG A 113 7.89 -6.62 -10.14
CA ARG A 113 8.52 -7.95 -10.06
C ARG A 113 8.98 -8.28 -8.64
N ILE A 114 9.30 -7.28 -7.82
CA ILE A 114 9.69 -7.48 -6.42
C ILE A 114 8.51 -8.02 -5.60
N CYS A 115 7.31 -7.45 -5.76
CA CYS A 115 6.13 -7.88 -4.99
C CYS A 115 5.36 -9.05 -5.63
N MET A 116 5.49 -9.25 -6.93
CA MET A 116 4.77 -10.28 -7.69
C MET A 116 5.68 -10.93 -8.75
N PRO A 117 6.66 -11.76 -8.34
CA PRO A 117 7.69 -12.29 -9.25
C PRO A 117 7.13 -13.22 -10.34
N ASN A 118 5.95 -13.80 -10.13
CA ASN A 118 5.33 -14.80 -11.01
C ASN A 118 4.22 -14.25 -11.91
N LEU A 119 4.01 -12.94 -11.99
CA LEU A 119 2.96 -12.35 -12.84
C LEU A 119 3.38 -12.20 -14.31
N THR A 120 2.38 -12.27 -15.21
CA THR A 120 2.50 -12.04 -16.66
C THR A 120 2.47 -10.54 -17.02
N ASP A 121 2.69 -10.20 -18.29
CA ASP A 121 2.86 -8.82 -18.79
C ASP A 121 1.68 -7.85 -18.52
N SER A 122 0.44 -8.35 -18.42
CA SER A 122 -0.78 -7.51 -18.39
C SER A 122 -0.94 -6.63 -17.12
N PRO A 123 -0.73 -7.15 -15.89
CA PRO A 123 -0.64 -6.34 -14.68
C PRO A 123 0.44 -5.24 -14.71
N PHE A 124 1.54 -5.44 -15.44
CA PHE A 124 2.59 -4.42 -15.53
C PHE A 124 2.13 -3.19 -16.32
N ILE A 125 1.50 -3.40 -17.47
CA ILE A 125 0.96 -2.32 -18.32
C ILE A 125 0.00 -1.44 -17.52
N SER A 126 -0.85 -2.08 -16.72
CA SER A 126 -1.82 -1.39 -15.85
C SER A 126 -1.17 -0.44 -14.83
N LYS A 127 -0.04 -0.83 -14.25
CA LYS A 127 0.69 0.01 -13.29
C LYS A 127 1.36 1.19 -13.96
N GLN A 128 1.95 0.97 -15.13
CA GLN A 128 2.58 2.02 -15.92
C GLN A 128 1.55 3.07 -16.36
N GLU A 129 0.39 2.61 -16.84
CA GLU A 129 -0.74 3.48 -17.18
C GLU A 129 -1.25 4.26 -15.97
N TRP A 130 -1.37 3.61 -14.80
CA TRP A 130 -1.78 4.27 -13.57
C TRP A 130 -0.79 5.37 -13.16
N LEU A 131 0.51 5.09 -13.13
CA LEU A 131 1.53 6.11 -12.85
C LEU A 131 1.49 7.24 -13.88
N ALA A 132 1.29 6.93 -15.17
CA ALA A 132 1.26 7.92 -16.23
C ALA A 132 0.08 8.91 -16.14
N ARG A 133 -0.95 8.62 -15.34
CA ARG A 133 -2.06 9.57 -15.06
C ARG A 133 -1.63 10.75 -14.20
N TYR A 134 -0.60 10.59 -13.37
CA TYR A 134 -0.10 11.63 -12.48
C TYR A 134 1.11 12.32 -13.12
N PRO A 135 1.03 13.62 -13.47
CA PRO A 135 2.15 14.32 -14.11
C PRO A 135 3.47 14.21 -13.33
N GLN A 136 3.41 14.32 -12.00
CA GLN A 136 4.58 14.22 -11.12
C GLN A 136 5.20 12.83 -11.15
N ALA A 137 4.37 11.78 -11.23
CA ALA A 137 4.83 10.39 -11.26
C ALA A 137 5.57 10.03 -12.55
N ARG A 138 5.36 10.79 -13.64
CA ARG A 138 6.13 10.63 -14.88
C ARG A 138 7.61 10.97 -14.69
N GLU A 139 7.91 11.92 -13.81
CA GLU A 139 9.27 12.34 -13.48
C GLU A 139 9.80 11.58 -12.27
N PHE A 140 8.96 11.37 -11.26
CA PHE A 140 9.33 10.70 -10.03
C PHE A 140 8.10 10.23 -9.24
N ALA A 141 8.01 8.92 -9.03
CA ALA A 141 7.01 8.28 -8.19
C ALA A 141 7.64 7.51 -7.01
N GLY A 142 8.92 7.73 -6.72
CA GLY A 142 9.64 7.05 -5.63
C GLY A 142 10.94 6.41 -6.09
N LEU A 143 11.39 5.38 -5.38
CA LEU A 143 12.70 4.75 -5.58
C LEU A 143 12.60 3.23 -5.61
N ILE A 144 13.46 2.61 -6.42
CA ILE A 144 13.76 1.18 -6.41
C ILE A 144 15.19 1.02 -5.86
N GLY A 145 15.35 0.17 -4.86
CA GLY A 145 16.64 -0.13 -4.23
C GLY A 145 17.27 -1.38 -4.80
N PHE A 146 18.59 -1.34 -4.98
CA PHE A 146 19.37 -2.46 -5.50
C PHE A 146 20.48 -2.87 -4.51
N LYS A 147 20.71 -4.17 -4.40
CA LYS A 147 21.83 -4.78 -3.66
C LYS A 147 22.48 -5.79 -4.59
N GLU A 148 23.80 -5.71 -4.78
CA GLU A 148 24.57 -6.61 -5.66
C GLU A 148 24.00 -6.68 -7.09
N GLY A 149 23.41 -5.59 -7.57
CA GLY A 149 22.80 -5.49 -8.89
C GLY A 149 21.34 -5.95 -8.99
N GLU A 150 20.80 -6.58 -7.94
CA GLU A 150 19.42 -7.10 -7.91
C GLU A 150 18.47 -6.14 -7.16
N PRO A 151 17.20 -6.02 -7.62
CA PRO A 151 16.22 -5.18 -6.95
C PRO A 151 15.74 -5.82 -5.62
N VAL A 152 15.96 -5.15 -4.50
CA VAL A 152 15.66 -5.67 -3.14
C VAL A 152 14.51 -4.95 -2.44
N GLY A 153 13.97 -3.90 -3.04
CA GLY A 153 12.81 -3.19 -2.50
C GLY A 153 12.46 -1.96 -3.31
N PHE A 154 11.32 -1.36 -2.98
CA PHE A 154 10.91 -0.09 -3.52
C PHE A 154 10.06 0.70 -2.52
N VAL A 155 10.00 2.00 -2.74
CA VAL A 155 9.07 2.91 -2.08
C VAL A 155 8.39 3.75 -3.15
N GLU A 156 7.08 3.86 -3.07
CA GLU A 156 6.23 4.62 -3.98
C GLU A 156 5.57 5.79 -3.27
N VAL A 157 5.54 6.93 -3.96
CA VAL A 157 4.89 8.14 -3.48
C VAL A 157 4.02 8.80 -4.54
N LEU A 158 3.01 9.52 -4.07
CA LEU A 158 2.31 10.57 -4.81
C LEU A 158 2.26 11.84 -3.96
N PRO A 159 2.03 13.03 -4.52
CA PRO A 159 1.67 14.21 -3.71
C PRO A 159 0.45 13.90 -2.82
N GLU A 160 0.42 14.37 -1.57
CA GLU A 160 -0.75 14.13 -0.69
C GLU A 160 -2.05 14.67 -1.30
N ALA A 161 -1.97 15.79 -2.01
CA ALA A 161 -3.11 16.39 -2.70
C ALA A 161 -3.69 15.49 -3.82
N ALA A 162 -2.92 14.51 -4.31
CA ALA A 162 -3.30 13.64 -5.42
C ALA A 162 -3.87 12.27 -4.99
N ILE A 163 -3.75 11.90 -3.71
CA ILE A 163 -4.32 10.64 -3.20
C ILE A 163 -5.80 10.82 -2.82
N PRO A 164 -6.63 9.77 -2.87
CA PRO A 164 -8.05 9.88 -2.54
C PRO A 164 -8.34 9.82 -1.02
N TYR A 165 -7.40 9.34 -0.20
CA TYR A 165 -7.66 9.02 1.21
C TYR A 165 -8.05 10.24 2.07
N PRO A 166 -8.86 10.07 3.13
CA PRO A 166 -9.39 11.16 3.93
C PRO A 166 -8.38 11.71 4.95
N LEU A 167 -7.37 12.44 4.47
CA LEU A 167 -6.47 13.20 5.34
C LEU A 167 -7.04 14.60 5.59
N ALA A 168 -7.15 15.01 6.86
CA ALA A 168 -7.73 16.31 7.24
C ALA A 168 -6.97 17.50 6.62
N ASP A 169 -5.64 17.43 6.58
CA ASP A 169 -4.77 18.51 6.12
C ASP A 169 -3.89 18.06 4.94
N LYS A 170 -4.50 17.72 3.79
CA LYS A 170 -3.72 17.40 2.57
C LYS A 170 -2.93 18.61 2.10
N ARG A 171 -1.64 18.42 1.82
CA ARG A 171 -0.79 19.49 1.32
C ARG A 171 -0.09 19.12 0.01
N SER A 172 0.03 20.07 -0.89
CA SER A 172 0.74 19.89 -2.17
C SER A 172 2.26 19.82 -2.01
N ASP A 173 2.79 20.38 -0.93
CA ASP A 173 4.22 20.36 -0.60
C ASP A 173 4.64 19.12 0.20
N ARG A 174 3.74 18.13 0.35
CA ARG A 174 4.01 16.87 1.04
C ARG A 174 3.75 15.69 0.13
N ALA A 175 4.57 14.66 0.28
CA ALA A 175 4.40 13.39 -0.41
C ALA A 175 3.71 12.39 0.50
N PHE A 176 2.88 11.52 -0.07
CA PHE A 176 2.25 10.40 0.60
C PHE A 176 2.87 9.09 0.09
N ILE A 177 3.33 8.24 1.01
CA ILE A 177 3.82 6.90 0.69
C ILE A 177 2.63 5.99 0.40
N THR A 178 2.42 5.68 -0.88
CA THR A 178 1.34 4.78 -1.35
C THR A 178 1.75 3.31 -1.28
N CYS A 179 3.05 3.01 -1.17
CA CYS A 179 3.55 1.65 -0.93
C CYS A 179 5.01 1.69 -0.48
N VAL A 180 5.39 0.85 0.49
CA VAL A 180 6.79 0.47 0.70
C VAL A 180 6.86 -1.04 0.78
N TYR A 181 7.77 -1.63 0.02
CA TYR A 181 7.89 -3.08 -0.05
C TYR A 181 9.35 -3.50 -0.18
N SER A 182 9.72 -4.49 0.62
CA SER A 182 10.93 -5.28 0.47
C SER A 182 10.51 -6.72 0.79
N PRO A 183 10.89 -7.74 0.01
CA PRO A 183 10.42 -9.11 0.15
C PRO A 183 11.04 -9.81 1.37
N ASN A 184 10.79 -9.25 2.54
CA ASN A 184 11.05 -9.87 3.85
C ASN A 184 10.22 -11.15 4.05
N GLU A 185 9.06 -11.26 3.41
CA GLU A 185 8.16 -12.43 3.48
C GLU A 185 8.54 -13.57 2.53
N TRP A 186 9.55 -13.39 1.65
CA TRP A 186 9.87 -14.32 0.55
C TRP A 186 11.33 -14.81 0.56
N GLY A 187 12.01 -14.74 1.71
CA GLY A 187 13.33 -15.33 1.90
C GLY A 187 14.51 -14.37 1.97
N LEU A 188 14.29 -13.06 2.15
CA LEU A 188 15.37 -12.14 2.51
C LEU A 188 15.71 -12.26 4.00
N GLU A 189 17.01 -12.18 4.31
CA GLU A 189 17.53 -12.15 5.70
C GLU A 189 17.65 -10.73 6.26
N ARG A 190 17.40 -9.71 5.42
CA ARG A 190 17.61 -8.29 5.73
C ARG A 190 16.43 -7.44 5.27
N ASP A 191 16.22 -6.32 5.95
CA ASP A 191 15.22 -5.31 5.58
C ASP A 191 15.89 -4.01 5.11
N TYR A 192 15.66 -3.66 3.85
CA TYR A 192 16.24 -2.51 3.16
C TYR A 192 15.36 -1.25 3.18
N ARG A 193 14.16 -1.33 3.76
CA ARG A 193 13.18 -0.23 3.72
C ARG A 193 13.67 1.03 4.44
N PRO A 194 14.35 0.97 5.60
CA PRO A 194 14.90 2.18 6.22
C PRO A 194 15.92 2.91 5.33
N SER A 195 16.79 2.18 4.64
CA SER A 195 17.75 2.74 3.68
C SER A 195 17.04 3.43 2.52
N LEU A 196 16.01 2.79 1.96
CA LEU A 196 15.15 3.37 0.92
C LEU A 196 14.42 4.63 1.38
N LEU A 197 13.89 4.65 2.61
CA LEU A 197 13.18 5.80 3.16
C LEU A 197 14.09 7.01 3.37
N ARG A 198 15.34 6.80 3.83
CA ARG A 198 16.32 7.89 3.95
C ARG A 198 16.71 8.47 2.58
N SER A 199 16.96 7.61 1.60
CA SER A 199 17.25 8.04 0.22
C SER A 199 16.06 8.80 -0.38
N LEU A 200 14.84 8.32 -0.16
CA LEU A 200 13.61 9.00 -0.59
C LEU A 200 13.48 10.38 0.06
N GLY A 201 13.72 10.50 1.37
CA GLY A 201 13.66 11.78 2.07
C GLY A 201 14.63 12.81 1.49
N THR A 202 15.86 12.39 1.19
CA THR A 202 16.86 13.25 0.53
C THR A 202 16.39 13.71 -0.85
N GLU A 203 15.90 12.79 -1.67
CA GLU A 203 15.42 13.08 -3.04
C GLU A 203 14.20 14.01 -3.02
N LEU A 204 13.24 13.78 -2.12
CA LEU A 204 12.06 14.62 -1.99
C LEU A 204 12.37 16.02 -1.49
N ARG A 205 13.31 16.15 -0.54
CA ARG A 205 13.80 17.46 -0.09
C ARG A 205 14.42 18.25 -1.24
N ASN A 206 15.25 17.61 -2.07
CA ASN A 206 15.83 18.23 -3.27
C ASN A 206 14.77 18.66 -4.29
N ARG A 207 13.61 18.01 -4.28
CA ARG A 207 12.44 18.35 -5.11
C ARG A 207 11.50 19.36 -4.45
N GLY A 208 11.86 19.91 -3.28
CA GLY A 208 11.10 20.96 -2.60
C GLY A 208 9.95 20.47 -1.73
N TYR A 209 9.84 19.16 -1.44
CA TYR A 209 8.86 18.66 -0.49
C TYR A 209 9.27 18.99 0.95
N SER A 210 8.30 19.42 1.77
CA SER A 210 8.49 19.73 3.18
C SER A 210 8.32 18.51 4.08
N GLY A 211 7.77 17.41 3.57
CA GLY A 211 7.60 16.20 4.37
C GLY A 211 6.98 15.02 3.65
N LEU A 212 6.93 13.91 4.39
CA LEU A 212 6.37 12.63 4.00
C LEU A 212 5.25 12.23 4.96
N SER A 213 4.17 11.67 4.43
CA SER A 213 3.09 11.05 5.20
C SER A 213 2.87 9.62 4.77
N VAL A 214 2.40 8.80 5.71
CA VAL A 214 2.01 7.42 5.44
C VAL A 214 0.90 7.00 6.40
N ILE A 215 0.02 6.10 5.97
CA ILE A 215 -0.84 5.36 6.90
C ILE A 215 -0.26 3.97 7.07
N SER A 216 -0.10 3.54 8.31
CA SER A 216 0.58 2.30 8.68
C SER A 216 -0.22 1.50 9.69
N GLY A 217 -0.17 0.17 9.60
CA GLY A 217 -0.59 -0.74 10.65
C GLY A 217 0.57 -1.05 11.60
N VAL A 218 0.24 -1.35 12.86
CA VAL A 218 1.25 -1.59 13.91
C VAL A 218 2.12 -2.81 13.61
N GLU A 219 1.53 -3.89 13.10
CA GLU A 219 2.21 -5.20 13.00
C GLU A 219 2.20 -5.79 11.59
N THR A 220 1.41 -5.28 10.66
CA THR A 220 1.39 -5.76 9.27
C THR A 220 2.06 -4.78 8.32
N PRO A 221 2.60 -5.28 7.19
CA PRO A 221 3.05 -4.43 6.10
C PRO A 221 1.90 -3.71 5.37
N TYR A 222 0.65 -4.02 5.71
CA TYR A 222 -0.51 -3.28 5.23
C TYR A 222 -0.83 -2.11 6.17
N PRO A 223 -1.42 -1.02 5.67
CA PRO A 223 -1.80 -0.79 4.27
C PRO A 223 -0.63 -0.35 3.37
N ASN A 224 0.37 0.35 3.92
CA ASN A 224 1.46 0.94 3.14
C ASN A 224 2.85 0.73 3.76
N GLY A 225 3.00 -0.22 4.70
CA GLY A 225 4.23 -0.57 5.42
C GLY A 225 4.00 -0.79 6.93
N PRO A 226 4.86 -1.57 7.62
CA PRO A 226 4.72 -1.80 9.05
C PRO A 226 5.32 -0.64 9.85
N GLU A 227 4.62 -0.22 10.89
CA GLU A 227 4.97 0.94 11.70
C GLU A 227 6.41 0.96 12.23
N PRO A 228 6.98 -0.16 12.74
CA PRO A 228 8.36 -0.16 13.26
C PRO A 228 9.39 0.34 12.25
N VAL A 229 9.18 0.12 10.95
CA VAL A 229 10.08 0.61 9.89
C VAL A 229 10.03 2.13 9.78
N PHE A 230 8.83 2.70 9.90
CA PHE A 230 8.64 4.15 9.85
C PHE A 230 9.20 4.83 11.10
N LEU A 231 8.95 4.28 12.29
CA LEU A 231 9.55 4.78 13.53
C LEU A 231 11.09 4.75 13.47
N ALA A 232 11.68 3.64 13.00
CA ALA A 232 13.13 3.53 12.80
C ALA A 232 13.68 4.52 11.75
N SER A 233 12.82 5.04 10.87
CA SER A 233 13.16 6.03 9.84
C SER A 233 12.82 7.47 10.26
N GLY A 234 12.46 7.70 11.53
CA GLY A 234 12.20 9.04 12.08
C GLY A 234 10.78 9.56 11.87
N PHE A 235 9.84 8.73 11.43
CA PHE A 235 8.43 9.13 11.38
C PHE A 235 7.82 9.16 12.79
N GLU A 236 6.87 10.06 12.99
CA GLU A 236 6.11 10.20 14.22
C GLU A 236 4.63 9.91 13.99
N ARG A 237 3.95 9.34 14.99
CA ARG A 237 2.49 9.20 15.00
C ARG A 237 1.85 10.58 15.12
N VAL A 238 0.90 10.88 14.24
CA VAL A 238 0.19 12.17 14.23
C VAL A 238 -1.27 12.01 14.58
N GLN A 239 -1.94 11.01 13.98
CA GLN A 239 -3.37 10.83 14.16
C GLN A 239 -3.75 9.35 14.07
N PRO A 240 -4.60 8.83 14.98
CA PRO A 240 -5.19 7.51 14.83
C PRO A 240 -6.21 7.52 13.67
N MET A 241 -6.13 6.52 12.79
CA MET A 241 -6.99 6.37 11.61
C MET A 241 -8.10 5.32 11.82
N GLY A 242 -8.13 4.69 12.99
CA GLY A 242 -9.12 3.71 13.40
C GLY A 242 -8.55 2.30 13.53
N LYS A 243 -9.46 1.31 13.59
CA LYS A 243 -9.10 -0.11 13.58
C LYS A 243 -9.47 -0.72 12.24
N ALA A 244 -8.56 -1.49 11.68
CA ALA A 244 -8.71 -2.11 10.37
C ALA A 244 -8.43 -3.61 10.48
N LEU A 245 -9.22 -4.45 9.81
CA LEU A 245 -8.85 -5.84 9.66
C LEU A 245 -7.76 -5.95 8.59
N LEU A 246 -6.53 -6.07 9.06
CA LEU A 246 -5.36 -6.30 8.23
C LEU A 246 -5.08 -7.81 8.16
N ARG A 247 -3.95 -8.21 7.55
CA ARG A 247 -3.69 -9.61 7.19
C ARG A 247 -3.76 -10.60 8.36
N HIS A 248 -3.39 -10.18 9.57
CA HIS A 248 -3.25 -11.07 10.73
C HIS A 248 -4.28 -10.84 11.82
N LYS A 249 -4.77 -9.62 12.00
CA LYS A 249 -5.74 -9.25 13.03
C LYS A 249 -6.31 -7.86 12.77
N TYR A 250 -7.24 -7.44 13.63
CA TYR A 250 -7.56 -6.02 13.75
C TYR A 250 -6.36 -5.29 14.34
N GLU A 251 -5.90 -4.29 13.61
CA GLU A 251 -4.80 -3.43 14.02
C GLU A 251 -5.29 -1.99 14.07
N GLU A 252 -4.74 -1.23 15.03
CA GLU A 252 -4.82 0.21 14.95
C GLU A 252 -4.01 0.68 13.75
N THR A 253 -4.55 1.65 13.02
CA THR A 253 -3.84 2.31 11.94
C THR A 253 -3.53 3.74 12.34
N TRP A 254 -2.37 4.22 11.93
CA TRP A 254 -1.88 5.55 12.28
C TRP A 254 -1.47 6.30 11.03
N LEU A 255 -1.87 7.57 10.95
CA LEU A 255 -1.20 8.55 10.10
C LEU A 255 0.12 8.90 10.77
N MET A 256 1.21 8.63 10.07
CA MET A 256 2.56 8.95 10.48
C MET A 256 3.16 9.99 9.55
N ARG A 257 4.02 10.87 10.09
CA ARG A 257 4.66 11.94 9.33
C ARG A 257 6.15 12.03 9.62
N LEU A 258 6.92 12.37 8.59
CA LEU A 258 8.32 12.78 8.68
C LEU A 258 8.42 14.22 8.14
N ASP A 259 9.10 15.09 8.89
CA ASP A 259 9.49 16.43 8.43
C ASP A 259 10.81 16.33 7.67
N LEU A 260 10.89 16.97 6.50
CA LEU A 260 12.09 16.97 5.66
C LEU A 260 12.83 18.33 5.68
N ARG A 261 12.35 19.28 6.48
CA ARG A 261 12.95 20.63 6.57
C ARG A 261 14.20 20.70 7.43
N TYR A 262 14.54 19.63 8.14
CA TYR A 262 15.68 19.53 9.07
C TYR A 262 16.54 18.32 8.73
#